data_AF-A0A3D2MAA4-F1
#
_entry.id   AF-A0A3D2MAA4-F1
#
_cell.length_a   1.000
_cell.length_b   1.000
_cell.length_c   1.000
_cell.angle_alpha   90.00
_cell.angle_beta   90.00
_cell.angle_gamma   90.00
#
_symmetry.space_group_name_H-M   'P 1'
#
loop_
_entity.id
_entity.type
_entity.pdbx_description
1 polymer ?
#
loop_
_entity_poly.entity_id
_entity_poly.type
_entity_poly.pdbx_seq_one_letter_code
_entity_poly.pdbx_strand_id
1 'polypeptide(L)'
;MSQPIPLKDHEKDARLVRQRVFVGGAMVLLLIGVLIARLYYLQVVQYQHHSTLSENNRVHVQPIPPNRGLIFDRTGKIIADNRP
;
A
#
# COMPACT_ATOMS: atom_id res chain seq x y z
N MET A 1 22.33 54.48 37.62
CA MET A 1 20.93 54.24 37.19
C MET A 1 20.67 52.75 37.30
N SER A 2 19.84 52.32 38.25
CA SER A 2 19.50 50.90 38.42
C SER A 2 18.63 50.45 37.25
N GLN A 3 19.08 49.43 36.53
CA GLN A 3 18.31 48.84 35.44
C GLN A 3 17.07 48.15 36.03
N PRO A 4 15.87 48.39 35.51
CA PRO A 4 14.67 47.73 36.00
C PRO A 4 14.76 46.23 35.73
N ILE A 5 14.44 45.41 36.74
CA ILE A 5 14.39 43.95 36.61
C ILE A 5 13.26 43.62 35.62
N PRO A 6 13.54 42.98 34.47
CA PRO A 6 12.49 42.59 33.54
C PRO A 6 11.64 41.49 34.18
N LEU A 7 10.43 41.85 34.62
CA LEU A 7 9.47 40.89 35.17
C LEU A 7 8.96 40.01 34.01
N LYS A 8 9.35 38.73 34.03
CA LYS A 8 8.97 37.76 33.00
C LYS A 8 7.46 37.50 33.05
N ASP A 9 6.78 37.77 31.95
CA ASP A 9 5.33 37.64 31.84
C ASP A 9 4.95 36.21 31.42
N HIS A 10 4.73 35.36 32.43
CA HIS A 10 4.44 33.93 32.25
C HIS A 10 3.13 33.67 31.48
N GLU A 11 2.17 34.60 31.48
CA GLU A 11 0.90 34.43 30.80
C GLU A 11 1.02 34.54 29.28
N LYS A 12 1.87 35.48 28.80
CA LYS A 12 2.15 35.63 27.37
C LYS A 12 2.88 34.41 26.80
N ASP A 13 3.87 33.90 27.53
CA ASP A 13 4.61 32.69 27.15
C ASP A 13 3.65 31.48 27.08
N ALA A 14 2.77 31.31 28.07
CA ALA A 14 1.78 30.23 28.09
C ALA A 14 0.78 30.31 26.92
N ARG A 15 0.34 31.52 26.55
CA ARG A 15 -0.57 31.72 25.40
C ARG A 15 0.08 31.34 24.08
N LEU A 16 1.34 31.73 23.88
CA LEU A 16 2.11 31.41 22.66
C LEU A 16 2.32 29.89 22.54
N VAL A 17 2.67 29.21 23.64
CA VAL A 17 2.83 27.75 23.66
C VAL A 17 1.49 27.08 23.35
N ARG A 18 0.39 27.51 23.97
CA ARG A 18 -0.95 26.94 23.72
C ARG A 18 -1.39 27.10 22.26
N GLN A 19 -1.14 28.26 21.67
CA GLN A 19 -1.46 28.52 20.27
C GLN A 19 -0.67 27.59 19.34
N ARG A 20 0.64 27.39 19.60
CA ARG A 20 1.47 26.45 18.82
C ARG A 20 0.97 25.01 18.92
N VAL A 21 0.60 24.57 20.12
CA VAL A 21 0.05 23.23 20.34
C VAL A 21 -1.27 23.07 19.59
N PHE A 22 -2.15 24.06 19.62
CA PHE A 22 -3.42 24.01 18.90
C PHE A 22 -3.21 23.97 17.37
N VAL A 23 -2.36 24.84 16.84
CA VAL A 23 -2.03 24.87 15.40
C VAL A 23 -1.38 23.55 14.96
N GLY A 24 -0.43 23.03 15.74
CA GLY A 24 0.20 21.74 15.47
C GLY A 24 -0.80 20.59 15.50
N GLY A 25 -1.68 20.56 16.51
CA GLY A 25 -2.74 19.56 16.61
C GLY A 25 -3.71 19.61 15.43
N ALA A 26 -4.14 20.81 15.04
CA ALA A 26 -5.01 21.00 13.88
C ALA A 26 -4.34 20.54 12.58
N MET A 27 -3.04 20.83 12.40
CA MET A 27 -2.27 20.36 11.26
C MET A 27 -2.20 18.83 11.21
N VAL A 28 -1.91 18.17 12.34
CA VAL A 28 -1.87 16.71 12.43
C VAL A 28 -3.22 16.09 12.09
N LEU A 29 -4.32 16.64 12.63
CA LEU A 29 -5.67 16.19 12.31
C LEU A 29 -6.01 16.33 10.83
N LEU A 30 -5.61 17.43 10.20
CA LEU A 30 -5.78 17.65 8.76
C LEU A 30 -5.03 16.57 7.96
N LEU A 31 -3.76 16.31 8.29
CA LEU A 31 -2.96 15.28 7.61
C LEU A 31 -3.56 13.88 7.76
N ILE A 32 -4.06 13.54 8.95
CA ILE A 32 -4.80 12.29 9.17
C ILE A 32 -6.06 12.24 8.30
N GLY A 33 -6.81 13.34 8.22
CA GLY A 33 -7.98 13.45 7.34
C GLY A 33 -7.66 13.18 5.88
N VAL A 34 -6.54 13.71 5.38
CA VAL A 34 -6.04 13.44 4.02
C VAL A 34 -5.72 11.95 3.83
N LEU A 35 -5.07 11.31 4.80
CA LEU A 35 -4.77 9.88 4.73
C LEU A 35 -6.04 9.03 4.72
N ILE A 36 -7.03 9.36 5.55
CA ILE A 36 -8.32 8.67 5.58
C ILE A 36 -9.04 8.82 4.23
N ALA A 37 -9.09 10.03 3.68
CA ALA A 37 -9.66 10.27 2.35
C ALA A 37 -8.96 9.46 1.26
N ARG A 38 -7.61 9.39 1.31
CA ARG A 38 -6.82 8.58 0.38
C ARG A 38 -7.11 7.09 0.51
N LEU A 39 -7.23 6.58 1.74
CA LEU A 39 -7.58 5.18 2.00
C LEU A 39 -8.99 4.87 1.48
N TYR A 40 -9.96 5.73 1.75
CA TYR A 40 -11.32 5.58 1.23
C TYR A 40 -11.33 5.53 -0.31
N TYR A 41 -10.58 6.42 -0.95
CA TYR A 41 -10.46 6.41 -2.41
C TYR A 41 -9.89 5.09 -2.95
N LEU A 42 -8.82 4.58 -2.36
CA LEU A 42 -8.21 3.31 -2.80
C LEU A 42 -9.12 2.11 -2.52
N GLN A 43 -9.76 2.09 -1.36
CA GLN A 43 -10.54 0.93 -0.90
C GLN A 43 -11.96 0.88 -1.44
N VAL A 44 -12.61 2.03 -1.66
CA VAL A 44 -14.02 2.10 -2.08
C VAL A 44 -14.14 2.49 -3.54
N VAL A 45 -13.51 3.60 -3.94
CA VAL A 45 -13.61 4.09 -5.32
C VAL A 45 -12.83 3.20 -6.28
N GLN A 46 -11.62 2.79 -5.90
CA GLN A 46 -10.78 1.90 -6.74
C GLN A 46 -10.89 0.41 -6.36
N TYR A 47 -11.88 0.03 -5.54
CA TYR A 47 -12.06 -1.34 -5.06
C TYR A 47 -12.00 -2.37 -6.19
N GLN A 48 -12.83 -2.18 -7.22
CA GLN A 48 -12.99 -3.14 -8.30
C GLN A 48 -11.68 -3.32 -9.08
N HIS A 49 -10.99 -2.22 -9.37
CA HIS A 49 -9.73 -2.26 -10.12
C HIS A 49 -8.64 -3.04 -9.36
N HIS A 50 -8.46 -2.74 -8.06
CA HIS A 50 -7.46 -3.44 -7.25
C HIS A 50 -7.85 -4.89 -6.97
N SER A 51 -9.14 -5.19 -6.81
CA SER A 51 -9.63 -6.56 -6.66
C SER A 51 -9.33 -7.41 -7.90
N THR A 52 -9.54 -6.88 -9.11
CA THR A 52 -9.21 -7.60 -10.35
C THR A 52 -7.71 -7.83 -10.51
N LEU A 53 -6.87 -6.86 -10.15
CA LEU A 53 -5.41 -7.03 -10.17
C LEU A 53 -4.94 -8.10 -9.17
N SER A 54 -5.52 -8.12 -7.97
CA SER A 54 -5.23 -9.16 -6.97
C SER A 54 -5.65 -10.56 -7.44
N GLU A 55 -6.81 -10.71 -8.08
CA GLU A 55 -7.23 -12.02 -8.62
C GLU A 55 -6.31 -12.52 -9.74
N ASN A 56 -5.86 -11.64 -10.64
CA ASN A 56 -4.88 -12.00 -11.66
C ASN A 56 -3.52 -12.41 -11.08
N ASN A 57 -3.12 -11.82 -9.96
CA ASN A 57 -1.90 -12.23 -9.25
C ASN A 57 -2.10 -13.52 -8.44
N ARG A 58 -3.34 -13.91 -8.11
CA ARG A 58 -3.66 -15.09 -7.30
C ARG A 58 -3.80 -16.36 -8.14
N VAL A 59 -4.33 -16.26 -9.36
CA VAL A 59 -4.62 -17.42 -10.22
C VAL A 59 -3.76 -17.34 -11.48
N HIS A 60 -2.56 -17.89 -11.41
CA HIS A 60 -1.74 -18.11 -12.59
C HIS A 60 -2.11 -19.45 -13.20
N VAL A 61 -2.95 -19.43 -14.26
CA VAL A 61 -3.29 -20.65 -14.99
C VAL A 61 -2.06 -21.09 -15.77
N GLN A 62 -1.31 -22.05 -15.22
CA GLN A 62 -0.26 -22.74 -15.97
C GLN A 62 -0.90 -23.87 -16.79
N PRO A 63 -0.94 -23.76 -18.13
CA PRO A 63 -1.40 -24.87 -18.94
C PRO A 63 -0.40 -26.02 -18.82
N ILE A 64 -0.89 -27.21 -18.44
CA ILE A 64 -0.09 -28.44 -18.50
C ILE A 64 -0.06 -28.86 -19.97
N PRO A 65 1.09 -28.83 -20.65
CA PRO A 65 1.16 -29.29 -22.03
C PRO A 65 0.81 -30.77 -22.09
N PRO A 66 -0.02 -31.20 -23.06
CA PRO A 66 -0.32 -32.61 -23.22
C PRO A 66 0.96 -33.36 -23.60
N ASN A 67 1.15 -34.57 -23.03
CA ASN A 67 2.23 -35.45 -23.48
C ASN A 67 2.02 -35.77 -24.97
N ARG A 68 3.06 -35.56 -25.77
CA ARG A 68 3.04 -35.97 -27.19
C ARG A 68 2.86 -37.49 -27.27
N GLY A 69 2.01 -37.94 -28.19
CA GLY A 69 1.78 -39.37 -28.41
C GLY A 69 3.06 -40.11 -28.78
N LEU A 70 3.17 -41.35 -28.29
CA LEU A 70 4.27 -42.26 -28.62
C LEU A 70 4.14 -42.71 -30.08
N ILE A 71 5.23 -42.66 -30.83
CA ILE A 71 5.27 -43.20 -32.19
C ILE A 71 5.86 -44.61 -32.12
N PHE A 72 5.13 -45.58 -32.65
CA PHE A 72 5.52 -46.99 -32.70
C PHE A 72 5.85 -47.42 -34.13
N ASP A 73 6.84 -48.28 -34.27
CA ASP A 73 7.07 -49.04 -35.50
C ASP A 73 6.05 -50.20 -35.62
N ARG A 74 5.94 -50.82 -36.81
CA ARG A 74 5.02 -51.95 -37.12
C ARG A 74 5.16 -53.16 -36.19
N THR A 75 6.29 -53.25 -35.48
CA THR A 75 6.63 -54.31 -34.52
C THR A 75 6.28 -53.94 -33.07
N GLY A 76 5.68 -52.77 -32.82
CA GLY A 76 5.32 -52.28 -31.49
C GLY A 76 6.49 -51.63 -30.73
N LYS A 77 7.65 -51.43 -31.38
CA LYS A 77 8.81 -50.76 -30.77
C LYS A 77 8.64 -49.23 -30.83
N ILE A 78 8.88 -48.56 -29.71
CA ILE A 78 8.84 -47.09 -29.63
C ILE A 78 10.01 -46.50 -30.44
N ILE A 79 9.70 -45.60 -31.37
CA ILE A 79 10.68 -44.87 -32.21
C ILE A 79 10.80 -43.39 -31.85
N ALA A 80 9.78 -42.82 -31.20
CA ALA A 80 9.85 -41.49 -30.61
C ALA A 80 9.09 -41.45 -29.29
N ASP A 81 9.78 -41.02 -28.24
CA ASP A 81 9.29 -40.83 -26.87
C ASP A 81 9.49 -39.37 -26.46
N ASN A 82 8.62 -38.88 -25.58
CA ASN A 82 8.67 -37.50 -25.07
C ASN A 82 9.24 -37.55 -23.64
N ARG A 83 10.57 -37.55 -23.53
CA ARG A 83 11.25 -37.42 -22.23
C ARG A 83 11.44 -35.94 -21.89
N PRO A 84 11.24 -35.54 -20.62
CA PRO A 84 11.48 -34.17 -20.17
C PRO A 84 12.96 -33.78 -20.27
#